data_AF-A0A151SEL2-F1
#
_entry.id   AF-A0A151SEL2-F1
#
_cell.length_a   1.000
_cell.length_b   1.000
_cell.length_c   1.000
_cell.angle_alpha   90.00
_cell.angle_beta   90.00
_cell.angle_gamma   90.00
#
_symmetry.space_group_name_H-M   'P 1'
#
loop_
_entity.id
_entity.type
_entity.pdbx_description
1 polymer ?
#
loop_
_entity_poly.entity_id
_entity_poly.type
_entity_poly.pdbx_seq_one_letter_code
_entity_poly.pdbx_strand_id
1 'polypeptide(L)'
;MIGRHCLIYFFKCPFAYCIWMLCLNWFGIKSVLHNSCHLHLAQFVDLPICSNVDRLKWSTVWITVLWSLWIARNEAIFFDKVILHSNLLELIQMRSWKWLKAKDLSFQYPYSSWVGSPAVCLNFLDIYSVSEHLSTQGEIL
;
A
#
# COMPACT_ATOMS: atom_id res chain seq x y z
N MET A 1 23.22 2.23 12.73
CA MET A 1 23.13 0.81 12.28
C MET A 1 21.72 0.22 12.49
N ILE A 2 20.67 0.85 11.96
CA ILE A 2 19.26 0.41 12.16
C ILE A 2 18.59 -0.06 10.84
N GLY A 3 19.24 0.16 9.69
CA GLY A 3 18.59 0.06 8.38
C GLY A 3 18.28 -1.36 7.86
N ARG A 4 19.13 -2.37 8.10
CA ARG A 4 18.95 -3.69 7.44
C ARG A 4 18.05 -4.67 8.20
N HIS A 5 18.12 -4.68 9.54
CA HIS A 5 17.31 -5.58 10.37
C HIS A 5 15.83 -5.18 10.40
N CYS A 6 15.54 -3.87 10.26
CA CYS A 6 14.18 -3.33 10.26
C CYS A 6 13.41 -3.70 8.98
N LEU A 7 14.06 -3.63 7.81
CA LEU A 7 13.43 -3.92 6.53
C LEU A 7 13.01 -5.39 6.39
N ILE A 8 13.82 -6.34 6.87
CA ILE A 8 13.46 -7.76 6.84
C ILE A 8 12.17 -8.00 7.64
N TYR A 9 12.01 -7.32 8.78
CA TYR A 9 10.84 -7.47 9.64
C TYR A 9 9.56 -6.92 8.97
N PHE A 10 9.64 -5.85 8.19
CA PHE A 10 8.47 -5.30 7.50
C PHE A 10 7.93 -6.16 6.36
N PHE A 11 8.73 -7.09 5.85
CA PHE A 11 8.36 -7.87 4.67
C PHE A 11 8.28 -9.38 4.94
N LYS A 12 8.96 -9.90 5.97
CA LYS A 12 8.91 -11.33 6.33
C LYS A 12 8.07 -11.62 7.58
N CYS A 13 7.62 -10.60 8.32
CA CYS A 13 6.74 -10.80 9.47
C CYS A 13 5.32 -11.13 8.99
N PRO A 14 4.68 -12.21 9.49
CA PRO A 14 3.30 -12.55 9.13
C PRO A 14 2.31 -11.42 9.40
N PHE A 15 2.48 -10.68 10.51
CA PHE A 15 1.65 -9.52 10.82
C PHE A 15 1.76 -8.43 9.75
N ALA A 16 2.99 -8.08 9.36
CA ALA A 16 3.22 -7.06 8.35
C ALA A 16 2.68 -7.50 6.98
N TYR A 17 2.88 -8.78 6.62
CA TYR A 17 2.31 -9.38 5.41
C TYR A 17 0.78 -9.25 5.38
N CYS A 18 0.10 -9.59 6.47
CA CYS A 18 -1.36 -9.44 6.57
C CYS A 18 -1.80 -7.98 6.36
N ILE A 19 -1.08 -7.01 6.93
CA ILE A 19 -1.35 -5.59 6.71
C ILE A 19 -1.17 -5.19 5.24
N TRP A 20 -0.11 -5.65 4.59
CA TRP A 20 0.10 -5.39 3.16
C TRP A 20 -1.04 -5.96 2.31
N MET A 21 -1.45 -7.21 2.57
CA MET A 21 -2.58 -7.84 1.89
C MET A 21 -3.89 -7.08 2.13
N LEU A 22 -4.15 -6.63 3.36
CA LEU A 22 -5.31 -5.80 3.68
C LEU A 22 -5.29 -4.47 2.93
N CYS A 23 -4.12 -3.83 2.81
CA CYS A 23 -3.98 -2.60 2.06
C CYS A 23 -4.22 -2.83 0.56
N LEU A 24 -3.66 -3.89 -0.03
CA LEU A 24 -3.93 -4.22 -1.44
C LEU A 24 -5.40 -4.53 -1.70
N ASN A 25 -6.03 -5.31 -0.80
CA ASN A 25 -7.46 -5.60 -0.88
C ASN A 25 -8.31 -4.34 -0.76
N TRP A 26 -7.92 -3.39 0.10
CA TRP A 26 -8.58 -2.09 0.20
C TRP A 26 -8.51 -1.29 -1.12
N PHE A 27 -7.45 -1.44 -1.90
CA PHE A 27 -7.34 -0.89 -3.27
C PHE A 27 -8.00 -1.76 -4.36
N GLY A 28 -8.60 -2.89 -4.01
CA GLY A 28 -9.18 -3.84 -4.98
C GLY A 28 -8.13 -4.65 -5.77
N ILE A 29 -6.86 -4.64 -5.34
CA ILE A 29 -5.77 -5.32 -6.03
C ILE A 29 -5.64 -6.75 -5.50
N LYS A 30 -5.86 -7.73 -6.38
CA LYS A 30 -5.58 -9.15 -6.09
C LYS A 30 -4.14 -9.45 -6.50
N SER A 31 -3.21 -9.46 -5.55
CA SER A 31 -1.81 -9.78 -5.81
C SER A 31 -1.28 -10.80 -4.81
N VAL A 32 -0.39 -11.68 -5.28
CA VAL A 32 0.42 -12.54 -4.43
C VAL A 32 1.72 -11.81 -4.11
N LEU A 33 1.84 -11.34 -2.87
CA LEU A 33 3.06 -10.72 -2.38
C LEU A 33 4.24 -11.68 -2.45
N HIS A 34 5.30 -11.31 -3.17
CA HIS A 34 6.51 -12.12 -3.18
C HIS A 34 7.26 -11.98 -1.84
N ASN A 35 7.77 -13.08 -1.27
CA ASN A 35 8.44 -13.11 0.04
C ASN A 35 9.86 -12.47 0.04
N SER A 36 10.16 -11.62 -0.95
CA SER A 36 11.42 -10.92 -1.10
C SER A 36 11.19 -9.42 -0.98
N CYS A 37 11.85 -8.78 -0.01
CA CYS A 37 11.82 -7.34 0.23
C CYS A 37 12.07 -6.52 -1.05
N HIS A 38 13.04 -6.91 -1.87
CA HIS A 38 13.37 -6.19 -3.10
C HIS A 38 12.26 -6.32 -4.15
N LEU A 39 11.72 -7.53 -4.33
CA LEU A 39 10.62 -7.76 -5.26
C LEU A 39 9.34 -7.08 -4.78
N HIS A 40 9.14 -7.00 -3.47
CA HIS A 40 8.02 -6.28 -2.89
C HIS A 40 8.14 -4.76 -3.09
N LEU A 41 9.34 -4.21 -2.92
CA LEU A 41 9.64 -2.80 -3.23
C LEU A 41 9.41 -2.50 -4.72
N ALA A 42 9.93 -3.33 -5.61
CA ALA A 42 9.76 -3.19 -7.05
C ALA A 42 8.29 -3.31 -7.46
N GLN A 43 7.58 -4.33 -6.96
CA GLN A 43 6.15 -4.50 -7.20
C GLN A 43 5.37 -3.24 -6.84
N PHE A 44 5.58 -2.66 -5.66
CA PHE A 44 4.83 -1.47 -5.28
C PHE A 44 5.20 -0.22 -6.07
N VAL A 45 6.46 -0.03 -6.47
CA VAL A 45 6.85 1.12 -7.31
C VAL A 45 6.32 0.97 -8.73
N ASP A 46 6.27 -0.25 -9.27
CA ASP A 46 5.95 -0.53 -10.66
C ASP A 46 4.48 -0.92 -10.89
N LEU A 47 3.72 -1.23 -9.83
CA LEU A 47 2.32 -1.66 -9.89
C LEU A 47 1.38 -0.69 -10.61
N PRO A 48 1.42 0.63 -10.37
CA PRO A 48 0.46 1.52 -11.01
C PRO A 48 0.96 2.03 -12.36
N ILE A 49 0.25 1.65 -13.43
CA ILE A 49 0.34 2.33 -14.74
C ILE A 49 -0.41 3.65 -14.61
N CYS A 50 0.31 4.72 -14.27
CA CYS A 50 -0.27 6.01 -13.96
C CYS A 50 0.69 7.16 -14.30
N SER A 51 0.18 8.38 -14.26
CA SER A 51 1.01 9.58 -14.43
C SER A 51 2.07 9.69 -13.33
N ASN A 52 3.13 10.48 -13.56
CA ASN A 52 4.13 10.75 -12.52
C ASN A 52 3.50 11.35 -11.24
N VAL A 53 2.45 12.16 -11.39
CA VAL A 53 1.72 12.76 -10.26
C VAL A 53 1.00 11.67 -9.46
N ASP A 54 0.30 10.77 -10.13
CA ASP A 54 -0.43 9.68 -9.47
C ASP A 54 0.52 8.65 -8.85
N ARG A 55 1.70 8.43 -9.44
CA ARG A 55 2.78 7.62 -8.85
C ARG A 55 3.29 8.22 -7.54
N LEU A 56 3.37 9.55 -7.43
CA LEU A 56 3.75 10.22 -6.18
C LEU A 56 2.66 10.08 -5.11
N LYS A 57 1.38 10.16 -5.48
CA LYS A 57 0.27 9.90 -4.56
C LYS A 57 0.31 8.47 -4.05
N TRP A 58 0.49 7.50 -4.94
CA TRP A 58 0.67 6.09 -4.55
C TRP A 58 1.86 5.87 -3.62
N SER A 59 3.01 6.45 -3.97
CA SER A 59 4.22 6.39 -3.13
C SER A 59 3.95 6.94 -1.74
N THR A 60 3.11 7.97 -1.60
CA THR A 60 2.70 8.53 -0.30
C THR A 60 1.89 7.55 0.52
N VAL A 61 0.93 6.83 -0.09
CA VAL A 61 0.19 5.75 0.58
C VAL A 61 1.16 4.67 1.05
N TRP A 62 2.04 4.23 0.16
CA TRP A 62 2.97 3.15 0.43
C TRP A 62 3.96 3.49 1.57
N ILE A 63 4.53 4.70 1.57
CA ILE A 63 5.34 5.21 2.68
C ILE A 63 4.53 5.26 3.98
N THR A 64 3.25 5.60 3.91
CA THR A 64 2.38 5.63 5.09
C THR A 64 2.18 4.24 5.70
N VAL A 65 2.07 3.19 4.88
CA VAL A 65 1.99 1.80 5.35
C VAL A 65 3.27 1.42 6.08
N LEU A 66 4.44 1.67 5.49
CA LEU A 66 5.73 1.39 6.11
C LEU A 66 5.91 2.14 7.42
N TRP A 67 5.60 3.44 7.43
CA TRP A 67 5.69 4.27 8.62
C TRP A 67 4.77 3.77 9.73
N SER A 68 3.55 3.36 9.37
CA SER A 68 2.57 2.84 10.33
C SER A 68 2.98 1.50 10.91
N LEU A 69 3.54 0.60 10.10
CA LEU A 69 4.13 -0.66 10.57
C LEU A 69 5.32 -0.41 11.50
N TRP A 70 6.16 0.59 11.20
CA TRP A 70 7.30 0.94 12.06
C TRP A 70 6.83 1.46 13.42
N ILE A 71 5.84 2.35 13.45
CA ILE A 71 5.23 2.82 14.71
C ILE A 71 4.62 1.64 15.47
N ALA A 72 3.81 0.82 14.81
CA ALA A 72 3.13 -0.32 15.43
C ALA A 72 4.13 -1.29 16.08
N ARG A 73 5.21 -1.62 15.37
CA ARG A 73 6.29 -2.45 15.90
C ARG A 73 6.93 -1.82 17.14
N ASN A 74 7.26 -0.54 17.09
CA ASN A 74 7.84 0.16 18.24
C ASN A 74 6.87 0.15 19.42
N GLU A 75 5.58 0.33 19.18
CA GLU A 75 4.56 0.29 20.22
C GLU A 75 4.46 -1.08 20.89
N ALA A 76 4.49 -2.16 20.10
CA ALA A 76 4.49 -3.51 20.63
C ALA A 76 5.77 -3.82 21.44
N ILE A 77 6.94 -3.37 20.99
CA ILE A 77 8.22 -3.65 21.66
C ILE A 77 8.41 -2.82 22.94
N PHE A 78 8.10 -1.52 22.89
CA PHE A 78 8.41 -0.59 23.98
C PHE A 78 7.28 -0.40 24.98
N PHE A 79 6.04 -0.69 24.59
CA PHE A 79 4.85 -0.46 25.42
C PHE A 79 3.98 -1.70 25.59
N ASP A 80 4.43 -2.87 25.12
CA ASP A 80 3.70 -4.16 25.19
C ASP A 80 2.25 -4.06 24.67
N LYS A 81 2.03 -3.18 23.68
CA LYS A 81 0.70 -2.97 23.10
C LYS A 81 0.36 -4.08 22.13
N VAL A 82 -0.81 -4.68 22.31
CA VAL A 82 -1.43 -5.55 21.31
C VAL A 82 -2.05 -4.71 20.20
N ILE A 83 -1.62 -4.93 18.97
CA ILE A 83 -2.10 -4.18 17.79
C ILE A 83 -2.94 -5.11 16.92
N LEU A 84 -4.19 -4.71 16.71
CA LEU A 84 -5.11 -5.41 15.81
C LEU A 84 -4.88 -4.95 14.36
N HIS A 85 -4.99 -5.87 13.42
CA HIS A 85 -4.82 -5.58 12.00
C HIS A 85 -5.83 -4.54 11.50
N SER A 86 -7.08 -4.62 11.95
CA SER A 86 -8.14 -3.66 11.62
C SER A 86 -7.80 -2.24 12.08
N ASN A 87 -7.39 -2.09 13.35
CA ASN A 87 -7.03 -0.79 13.92
C ASN A 87 -5.84 -0.18 13.17
N LEU A 88 -4.86 -1.00 12.81
CA LEU A 88 -3.70 -0.53 12.05
C LEU A 88 -4.09 -0.14 10.62
N LEU A 89 -4.98 -0.88 9.96
CA LEU A 89 -5.51 -0.52 8.65
C LEU A 89 -6.24 0.83 8.69
N GLU A 90 -7.13 1.05 9.66
CA GLU A 90 -7.83 2.33 9.84
C GLU A 90 -6.84 3.50 10.07
N LEU A 91 -5.80 3.27 10.88
CA LEU A 91 -4.74 4.26 11.09
C LEU A 91 -3.98 4.56 9.78
N ILE A 92 -3.69 3.54 8.98
CA ILE A 92 -3.05 3.70 7.66
C ILE A 92 -3.95 4.52 6.73
N GLN A 93 -5.25 4.21 6.66
CA GLN A 93 -6.23 4.94 5.85
C GLN A 93 -6.29 6.42 6.25
N MET A 94 -6.41 6.70 7.55
CA MET A 94 -6.46 8.07 8.08
C MET A 94 -5.15 8.82 7.84
N ARG A 95 -3.99 8.20 8.13
CA ARG A 95 -2.68 8.85 7.94
C ARG A 95 -2.43 9.15 6.46
N SER A 96 -2.74 8.21 5.57
CA SER A 96 -2.49 8.36 4.13
C SER A 96 -3.37 9.47 3.57
N TRP A 97 -4.64 9.52 3.97
CA TRP A 97 -5.53 10.63 3.62
C TRP A 97 -4.99 11.99 4.05
N LYS A 98 -4.56 12.11 5.32
CA LYS A 98 -3.97 13.36 5.85
C LYS A 98 -2.70 13.75 5.10
N TRP A 99 -1.85 12.79 4.78
CA TRP A 99 -0.60 13.02 4.07
C TRP A 99 -0.82 13.43 2.61
N LEU A 100 -1.79 12.80 1.92
CA LEU A 100 -2.19 13.19 0.58
C LEU A 100 -2.75 14.62 0.56
N LYS A 101 -3.68 14.94 1.46
CA LYS A 101 -4.21 16.32 1.62
C LYS A 101 -3.12 17.36 1.88
N ALA A 102 -2.09 17.00 2.64
CA ALA A 102 -1.00 17.91 2.98
C ALA A 102 0.03 18.08 1.84
N LYS A 103 0.25 17.03 1.02
CA LYS A 103 1.26 17.04 -0.04
C LYS A 103 0.72 17.46 -1.40
N ASP A 104 -0.56 17.27 -1.65
CA ASP A 104 -1.21 17.55 -2.92
C ASP A 104 -2.48 18.37 -2.70
N LEU A 105 -2.39 19.66 -3.03
CA LEU A 105 -3.53 20.59 -2.92
C LEU A 105 -4.67 20.26 -3.89
N SER A 106 -4.42 19.45 -4.93
CA SER A 106 -5.47 18.97 -5.84
C SER A 106 -6.23 17.77 -5.27
N PHE A 107 -5.68 17.09 -4.26
CA PHE A 107 -6.33 15.97 -3.59
C PHE A 107 -7.42 16.48 -2.65
N GLN A 108 -8.65 16.63 -3.15
CA GLN A 108 -9.78 17.20 -2.41
C GLN A 108 -10.83 16.17 -1.97
N TYR A 109 -10.52 14.87 -2.06
CA TYR A 109 -11.43 13.82 -1.67
C TYR A 109 -11.71 13.82 -0.15
N PRO A 110 -12.99 13.68 0.28
CA PRO A 110 -13.32 13.49 1.69
C PRO A 110 -12.82 12.12 2.16
N TYR A 111 -12.63 11.97 3.47
CA TYR A 111 -12.12 10.73 4.06
C TYR A 111 -12.98 9.51 3.71
N SER A 112 -14.31 9.67 3.66
CA SER A 112 -15.24 8.60 3.30
C SER A 112 -15.03 8.08 1.87
N SER A 113 -14.83 8.97 0.90
CA SER A 113 -14.51 8.59 -0.49
C SER A 113 -13.15 7.89 -0.57
N TRP A 114 -12.17 8.38 0.19
CA TRP A 114 -10.84 7.75 0.26
C TRP A 114 -10.91 6.32 0.79
N VAL A 115 -11.64 6.09 1.88
CA VAL A 115 -11.80 4.75 2.45
C VAL A 115 -12.64 3.85 1.54
N GLY A 116 -13.71 4.37 0.93
CA GLY A 116 -14.62 3.58 0.10
C GLY A 116 -14.08 3.22 -1.29
N SER A 117 -13.31 4.12 -1.91
CA SER A 117 -12.86 3.97 -3.31
C SER A 117 -11.46 4.56 -3.53
N PRO A 118 -10.41 4.07 -2.82
CA PRO A 118 -9.09 4.68 -2.85
C PRO A 118 -8.41 4.63 -4.23
N ALA A 119 -8.66 3.57 -5.01
CA ALA A 119 -8.12 3.43 -6.37
C ALA A 119 -8.64 4.54 -7.30
N VAL A 120 -9.94 4.86 -7.21
CA VAL A 120 -10.57 5.96 -7.95
C VAL A 120 -9.95 7.30 -7.51
N CYS A 121 -9.76 7.51 -6.21
CA CYS A 121 -9.15 8.74 -5.69
C CYS A 121 -7.70 8.95 -6.17
N LEU A 122 -6.98 7.87 -6.51
CA LEU A 122 -5.62 7.94 -7.06
C LEU A 122 -5.57 7.93 -8.59
N ASN A 123 -6.70 7.91 -9.28
CA ASN A 123 -6.77 7.69 -10.73
C ASN A 123 -5.98 6.44 -11.17
N PHE A 124 -6.07 5.37 -10.39
CA PHE A 124 -5.57 4.08 -10.83
C PHE A 124 -6.48 3.60 -11.95
N LEU A 125 -6.01 3.72 -13.19
CA LEU A 125 -6.67 3.11 -14.34
C LEU A 125 -6.85 1.63 -14.02
N ASP A 126 -8.07 1.13 -14.20
CA ASP A 126 -8.48 -0.22 -13.83
C ASP A 126 -7.41 -1.25 -14.22
N ILE A 127 -6.76 -1.81 -13.20
CA ILE A 127 -5.86 -2.96 -13.31
C ILE A 127 -6.60 -4.16 -13.94
N TYR A 128 -7.94 -4.12 -14.02
CA TYR A 128 -8.78 -5.07 -14.76
C TYR A 128 -8.54 -5.07 -16.29
N SER A 129 -8.07 -3.98 -16.89
CA SER A 129 -7.86 -3.92 -18.35
C SER A 129 -6.57 -4.57 -18.85
N VAL A 130 -5.59 -4.81 -17.96
CA VAL A 130 -4.28 -5.38 -18.35
C VAL A 130 -4.24 -6.90 -18.19
N SER A 131 -4.96 -7.46 -17.21
CA SER A 131 -5.05 -8.92 -17.06
C SER A 131 -5.81 -9.59 -18.21
N GLU A 132 -6.82 -8.91 -18.77
CA GLU A 132 -7.58 -9.43 -19.92
C GLU A 132 -6.78 -9.32 -21.22
N HIS A 133 -5.99 -8.25 -21.40
CA HIS A 133 -5.16 -8.08 -22.59
C HIS A 133 -3.97 -9.05 -22.67
N LEU A 134 -3.34 -9.39 -21.54
CA LEU A 134 -2.26 -10.38 -21.51
C LEU A 134 -2.75 -11.83 -21.67
N SER A 135 -4.02 -12.13 -21.35
CA SER A 135 -4.60 -13.44 -21.69
C SER A 135 -4.95 -13.58 -23.17
N THR A 136 -5.33 -12.50 -23.85
CA THR A 136 -5.71 -12.56 -25.29
C THR A 136 -4.53 -12.60 -26.26
N GLN A 137 -3.31 -12.25 -25.82
CA GLN A 137 -2.12 -12.22 -26.69
C GLN A 137 -1.23 -13.47 -26.56
N GLY A 138 -1.58 -14.43 -25.70
CA GLY A 138 -0.84 -15.68 -25.48
C GLY A 138 -1.37 -16.91 -26.22
N GLU A 139 -2.42 -16.80 -27.06
CA GLU A 139 -3.04 -17.95 -27.74
C GLU A 139 -2.95 -17.93 -29.29
N ILE A 140 -2.14 -17.06 -29.90
CA ILE A 140 -1.88 -17.14 -31.35
C ILE A 140 -0.39 -16.94 -31.66
N LEU A 141 0.39 -18.00 -31.44
CA LEU A 141 1.42 -18.56 -32.35
C LEU A 141 2.10 -19.78 -31.73
#